data_AF-A0A7C5BNX5-F1
#
_entry.id   AF-A0A7C5BNX5-F1
#
_cell.length_a   1.000
_cell.length_b   1.000
_cell.length_c   1.000
_cell.angle_alpha   90.00
_cell.angle_beta   90.00
_cell.angle_gamma   90.00
#
_symmetry.space_group_name_H-M   'P 1'
#
loop_
_entity.id
_entity.type
_entity.pdbx_description
1 polymer ?
#
loop_
_entity_poly.entity_id
_entity_poly.type
_entity_poly.pdbx_seq_one_letter_code
_entity_poly.pdbx_strand_id
1 'polypeptide(L)'
;MCTVCGCGDGETRIEGEADQQHSHEHPHTHDHDHEHTHEHETSSSHDHHYGHGPAHAHAPGMSQTRMVQIEQDILGKNNEYAQKNRQLFASKGMLTLNLVSSPGSGKTTLLTETLTALKDELPMAVIEGDQETSNDAERIRETGVPAIQINTGKGCHLDAHQVGHAIQHLSPEDTTTLFIENVGNLVCPAAFDLGEAHKLAISSVTEGEAKPIKYPDMFHAADLLLLNKIDLLPYLDFDMDKC
;
A
#
# COMPACT_ATOMS: atom_id res chain seq x y z
N MET A 1 9.30 8.46 4.30
CA MET A 1 9.65 7.12 4.77
C MET A 1 8.53 6.66 5.65
N CYS A 2 7.86 5.57 5.26
CA CYS A 2 6.78 4.98 6.05
C CYS A 2 7.35 4.56 7.42
N THR A 3 6.88 5.17 8.49
CA THR A 3 7.32 4.86 9.87
C THR A 3 6.86 3.49 10.34
N VAL A 4 5.86 2.91 9.67
CA VAL A 4 5.27 1.60 9.99
C VAL A 4 6.13 0.44 9.48
N CYS A 5 6.59 0.51 8.22
CA CYS A 5 7.38 -0.57 7.59
C CYS A 5 8.86 -0.21 7.39
N GLY A 6 9.25 1.05 7.60
CA GLY A 6 10.62 1.52 7.33
C GLY A 6 10.95 1.60 5.83
N CYS A 7 9.96 1.53 4.95
CA CYS A 7 10.13 1.70 3.51
C CYS A 7 10.44 3.17 3.16
N GLY A 8 11.51 3.39 2.40
CA GLY A 8 11.92 4.71 1.92
C GLY A 8 11.07 5.17 0.74
N ASP A 9 10.86 6.49 0.62
CA ASP A 9 10.18 7.12 -0.53
C ASP A 9 11.24 7.63 -1.52
N GLY A 10 10.85 7.88 -2.77
CA GLY A 10 11.69 8.59 -3.76
C GLY A 10 12.08 7.82 -5.02
N GLU A 11 11.62 6.57 -5.17
CA GLU A 11 11.81 5.78 -6.39
C GLU A 11 10.47 5.52 -7.12
N THR A 12 9.41 6.26 -6.76
CA THR A 12 8.09 6.10 -7.39
C THR A 12 8.09 6.61 -8.82
N ARG A 13 7.52 5.83 -9.73
CA ARG A 13 7.31 6.19 -11.14
C ARG A 13 5.88 5.88 -11.55
N ILE A 14 5.24 6.83 -12.23
CA ILE A 14 3.92 6.62 -12.85
C ILE A 14 4.13 6.45 -14.36
N GLU A 15 3.48 5.46 -14.95
CA GLU A 15 3.56 5.21 -16.40
C GLU A 15 3.16 6.46 -17.19
N GLY A 16 4.06 6.95 -18.04
CA GLY A 16 3.86 8.16 -18.86
C GLY A 16 4.57 9.43 -18.36
N GLU A 17 5.16 9.43 -17.15
CA GLU A 17 5.99 10.55 -16.67
C GLU A 17 7.45 10.45 -17.16
N ALA A 18 8.08 11.60 -17.43
CA ALA A 18 9.50 11.68 -17.78
C ALA A 18 10.38 11.51 -16.54
N ASP A 19 11.37 10.62 -16.64
CA ASP A 19 12.29 10.22 -15.57
C ASP A 19 13.13 11.42 -15.06
N GLN A 20 12.70 12.08 -13.99
CA GLN A 20 13.50 13.14 -13.34
C GLN A 20 14.47 12.50 -12.34
N GLN A 21 15.60 12.01 -12.86
CA GLN A 21 16.70 11.50 -12.05
C GLN A 21 17.43 12.67 -11.37
N HIS A 22 17.21 12.86 -10.07
CA HIS A 22 18.04 13.72 -9.24
C HIS A 22 19.25 12.93 -8.74
N SER A 23 20.35 12.96 -9.51
CA SER A 23 21.66 12.46 -9.06
C SER A 23 22.31 13.47 -8.11
N HIS A 24 22.32 13.18 -6.81
CA HIS A 24 23.20 13.87 -5.87
C HIS A 24 24.51 13.09 -5.73
N GLU A 25 25.55 13.51 -6.43
CA GLU A 25 26.92 13.08 -6.17
C GLU A 25 27.43 13.78 -4.91
N HIS A 26 27.63 13.04 -3.82
CA HIS A 26 28.37 13.50 -2.66
C HIS A 26 29.79 12.91 -2.69
N PRO A 27 30.85 13.73 -2.76
CA PRO A 27 32.21 13.25 -2.56
C PRO A 27 32.44 13.08 -1.05
N HIS A 28 32.58 11.84 -0.59
CA HIS A 28 33.01 11.56 0.77
C HIS A 28 34.53 11.36 0.79
N THR A 29 35.24 12.31 1.39
CA THR A 29 36.61 12.13 1.90
C THR A 29 36.55 12.21 3.41
N HIS A 30 36.82 11.10 4.11
CA HIS A 30 37.13 11.16 5.53
C HIS A 30 38.26 10.18 5.85
N ASP A 31 39.31 10.74 6.42
CA ASP A 31 40.50 10.09 6.95
C ASP A 31 40.55 10.51 8.42
N HIS A 32 40.27 9.60 9.36
CA HIS A 32 40.51 9.79 10.79
C HIS A 32 40.68 8.45 11.51
N ASP A 33 41.90 8.22 12.01
CA ASP A 33 42.20 7.25 13.07
C ASP A 33 41.68 7.78 14.42
N HIS A 34 40.83 7.01 15.09
CA HIS A 34 40.56 7.18 16.51
C HIS A 34 40.55 5.82 17.23
N GLU A 35 41.56 5.62 18.09
CA GLU A 35 41.55 4.61 19.14
C GLU A 35 40.52 5.01 20.20
N HIS A 36 39.55 4.13 20.48
CA HIS A 36 38.67 4.24 21.63
C HIS A 36 38.98 3.15 22.65
N THR A 37 39.47 3.58 23.82
CA THR A 37 39.53 2.78 25.05
C THR A 37 38.13 2.62 25.62
N HIS A 38 37.65 1.38 25.74
CA HIS A 38 36.37 1.06 26.37
C HIS A 38 36.55 0.93 27.89
N GLU A 39 36.06 1.92 28.64
CA GLU A 39 35.75 1.75 30.06
C GLU A 39 34.31 1.27 30.20
N HIS A 40 34.15 0.06 30.75
CA HIS A 40 32.85 -0.52 31.09
C HIS A 40 32.31 0.12 32.36
N GLU A 41 31.47 1.14 32.22
CA GLU A 41 30.55 1.54 33.28
C GLU A 41 29.32 0.64 33.33
N THR A 42 28.85 0.49 34.56
CA THR A 42 28.05 -0.60 35.10
C THR A 42 26.61 -0.67 34.60
N SER A 43 26.15 -1.91 34.46
CA SER A 43 24.79 -2.37 34.21
C SER A 43 23.68 -1.50 34.83
N SER A 44 23.06 -0.67 34.00
CA SER A 44 21.63 -0.37 34.12
C SER A 44 20.90 -1.27 33.14
N SER A 45 19.82 -1.92 33.58
CA SER A 45 19.01 -2.81 32.76
C SER A 45 18.41 -2.01 31.59
N HIS A 46 19.09 -2.00 30.45
CA HIS A 46 18.53 -1.56 29.19
C HIS A 46 17.55 -2.63 28.72
N ASP A 47 16.35 -2.62 29.30
CA ASP A 47 15.21 -3.20 28.59
C ASP A 47 15.10 -2.42 27.28
N HIS A 48 15.53 -3.05 26.19
CA HIS A 48 15.33 -2.53 24.86
C HIS A 48 13.81 -2.52 24.60
N HIS A 49 13.17 -1.38 24.86
CA HIS A 49 11.74 -1.18 24.68
C HIS A 49 11.38 -1.09 23.19
N TYR A 50 11.36 -2.24 22.50
CA TYR A 50 10.86 -2.34 21.14
C TYR A 50 9.32 -2.22 21.15
N GLY A 51 8.80 -1.02 20.90
CA GLY A 51 7.37 -0.82 20.61
C GLY A 51 6.42 -0.67 21.81
N HIS A 52 6.93 -0.44 23.02
CA HIS A 52 6.11 -0.15 24.21
C HIS A 52 5.77 1.34 24.38
N GLY A 53 6.34 2.22 23.55
CA GLY A 53 6.04 3.65 23.57
C GLY A 53 4.80 4.01 22.73
N PRO A 54 4.29 5.25 22.82
CA PRO A 54 3.11 5.71 22.10
C PRO A 54 3.17 5.57 20.57
N ALA A 55 4.37 5.52 19.98
CA ALA A 55 4.53 5.31 18.55
C ALA A 55 4.49 3.82 18.16
N HIS A 56 4.49 2.91 19.14
CA HIS A 56 4.61 1.45 18.96
C HIS A 56 5.77 0.99 18.07
N ALA A 57 6.74 1.88 17.84
CA ALA A 57 7.90 1.69 16.98
C ALA A 57 9.16 2.24 17.65
N HIS A 58 10.32 1.90 17.10
CA HIS A 58 11.62 2.40 17.57
C HIS A 58 12.51 2.76 16.38
N ALA A 59 12.97 4.02 16.33
CA ALA A 59 13.99 4.48 15.40
C ALA A 59 15.17 5.08 16.19
N PRO A 60 16.42 4.60 15.98
CA PRO A 60 17.59 5.15 16.65
C PRO A 60 17.70 6.67 16.46
N GLY A 61 17.91 7.41 17.55
CA GLY A 61 18.02 8.87 17.52
C GLY A 61 16.70 9.64 17.42
N MET A 62 15.53 8.98 17.50
CA MET A 62 14.22 9.62 17.41
C MET A 62 13.37 9.38 18.66
N SER A 63 12.76 10.44 19.21
CA SER A 63 11.84 10.31 20.35
C SER A 63 10.47 9.78 19.90
N GLN A 64 9.75 9.12 20.81
CA GLN A 64 8.39 8.62 20.56
C GLN A 64 7.43 9.74 20.12
N THR A 65 7.45 10.89 20.80
CA THR A 65 6.63 12.05 20.44
C THR A 65 6.95 12.57 19.05
N ARG A 66 8.24 12.59 18.67
CA ARG A 66 8.64 13.02 17.33
C ARG A 66 8.17 12.03 16.25
N MET A 67 8.23 10.72 16.52
CA MET A 67 7.70 9.70 15.61
C MET A 67 6.20 9.88 15.38
N VAL A 68 5.42 10.01 16.46
CA VAL A 68 3.97 10.23 16.37
C VAL A 68 3.66 11.51 15.58
N GLN A 69 4.38 12.60 15.82
CA GLN A 69 4.18 13.85 15.09
C GLN A 69 4.45 13.69 13.59
N ILE A 70 5.55 13.02 13.22
CA ILE A 70 5.88 12.77 11.81
C ILE A 70 4.79 11.94 11.15
N GLU A 71 4.32 10.89 11.82
CA GLU A 71 3.24 10.05 11.31
C GLU A 71 1.94 10.83 11.12
N GLN A 72 1.55 11.66 12.09
CA GLN A 72 0.38 12.54 11.99
C GLN A 72 0.50 13.54 10.85
N ASP A 73 1.69 14.14 10.66
CA ASP A 73 1.94 15.08 9.57
C ASP A 73 1.82 14.38 8.20
N ILE A 74 2.37 13.16 8.06
CA ILE A 74 2.31 12.36 6.83
C ILE A 74 0.85 11.95 6.52
N LEU A 75 0.17 11.33 7.49
CA LEU A 75 -1.21 10.87 7.30
C LEU A 75 -2.17 12.05 7.11
N GLY A 76 -1.97 13.14 7.84
CA GLY A 76 -2.71 14.38 7.67
C GLY A 76 -2.58 14.93 6.25
N LYS A 77 -1.36 14.95 5.71
CA LYS A 77 -1.14 15.40 4.33
C LYS A 77 -1.76 14.47 3.30
N ASN A 78 -1.68 13.16 3.50
CA ASN A 78 -2.34 12.18 2.65
C ASN A 78 -3.87 12.41 2.64
N ASN A 79 -4.48 12.65 3.79
CA ASN A 79 -5.92 12.87 3.91
C ASN A 79 -6.40 14.11 3.13
N GLU A 80 -5.59 15.16 3.04
CA GLU A 80 -5.90 16.31 2.17
C GLU A 80 -5.99 15.91 0.69
N TYR A 81 -5.09 15.03 0.22
CA TYR A 81 -5.13 14.51 -1.15
C TYR A 81 -6.30 13.56 -1.35
N ALA A 82 -6.54 12.66 -0.40
CA ALA A 82 -7.65 11.71 -0.44
C ALA A 82 -9.01 12.43 -0.52
N GLN A 83 -9.17 13.52 0.22
CA GLN A 83 -10.38 14.34 0.15
C GLN A 83 -10.57 14.97 -1.24
N LYS A 84 -9.50 15.44 -1.89
CA LYS A 84 -9.56 15.98 -3.26
C LYS A 84 -9.91 14.90 -4.27
N ASN A 85 -9.29 13.72 -4.17
CA ASN A 85 -9.59 12.57 -5.02
C ASN A 85 -11.06 12.17 -4.89
N ARG A 86 -11.55 12.03 -3.66
CA ARG A 86 -12.96 11.71 -3.38
C ARG A 86 -13.93 12.72 -3.98
N GLN A 87 -13.64 14.02 -3.88
CA GLN A 87 -14.44 15.07 -4.49
C GLN A 87 -14.44 14.98 -6.03
N LEU A 88 -13.29 14.65 -6.63
CA LEU A 88 -13.17 14.42 -8.07
C LEU A 88 -13.97 13.19 -8.52
N PHE A 89 -13.83 12.06 -7.81
CA PHE A 89 -14.57 10.84 -8.14
C PHE A 89 -16.07 11.06 -8.02
N ALA A 90 -16.51 11.71 -6.94
CA ALA A 90 -17.92 12.03 -6.73
C ALA A 90 -18.47 13.00 -7.80
N SER A 91 -17.71 14.01 -8.20
CA SER A 91 -18.16 14.96 -9.23
C SER A 91 -18.29 14.32 -10.62
N LYS A 92 -17.50 13.27 -10.89
CA LYS A 92 -17.58 12.43 -12.08
C LYS A 92 -18.56 11.26 -11.96
N GLY A 93 -19.20 11.06 -10.80
CA GLY A 93 -20.09 9.92 -10.56
C GLY A 93 -19.38 8.56 -10.59
N MET A 94 -18.07 8.52 -10.31
CA MET A 94 -17.26 7.30 -10.33
C MET A 94 -17.45 6.49 -9.05
N LEU A 95 -17.45 5.16 -9.20
CA LEU A 95 -17.29 4.24 -8.08
C LEU A 95 -15.81 3.82 -8.00
N THR A 96 -15.12 4.19 -6.91
CA THR A 96 -13.71 3.84 -6.72
C THR A 96 -13.55 2.77 -5.66
N LEU A 97 -12.92 1.65 -6.01
CA LEU A 97 -12.72 0.47 -5.16
C LEU A 97 -11.22 0.20 -4.98
N ASN A 98 -10.75 0.12 -3.74
CA ASN A 98 -9.35 -0.16 -3.39
C ASN A 98 -9.19 -1.62 -2.98
N LEU A 99 -8.53 -2.44 -3.80
CA LEU A 99 -8.26 -3.84 -3.54
C LEU A 99 -6.95 -3.99 -2.76
N VAL A 100 -7.03 -4.53 -1.55
CA VAL A 100 -5.89 -4.71 -0.64
C VAL A 100 -5.77 -6.18 -0.22
N SER A 101 -4.55 -6.70 -0.11
CA SER A 101 -4.30 -8.12 0.20
C SER A 101 -2.85 -8.38 0.62
N SER A 102 -2.54 -9.60 1.08
CA SER A 102 -1.15 -10.08 1.05
C SER A 102 -0.67 -10.31 -0.41
N PRO A 103 0.64 -10.43 -0.67
CA PRO A 103 1.12 -10.92 -1.95
C PRO A 103 0.57 -12.32 -2.26
N GLY A 104 0.16 -12.56 -3.51
CA GLY A 104 -0.31 -13.87 -3.95
C GLY A 104 -1.72 -14.27 -3.46
N SER A 105 -2.48 -13.39 -2.81
CA SER A 105 -3.88 -13.66 -2.42
C SER A 105 -4.84 -13.74 -3.61
N GLY A 106 -4.39 -13.36 -4.81
CA GLY A 106 -5.13 -13.51 -6.07
C GLY A 106 -5.90 -12.26 -6.52
N LYS A 107 -5.46 -11.05 -6.12
CA LYS A 107 -6.08 -9.78 -6.53
C LYS A 107 -6.19 -9.64 -8.05
N THR A 108 -5.06 -9.74 -8.76
CA THR A 108 -5.01 -9.55 -10.20
C THR A 108 -5.90 -10.54 -10.93
N THR A 109 -5.91 -11.82 -10.52
CA THR A 109 -6.81 -12.82 -11.11
C THR A 109 -8.28 -12.47 -10.87
N LEU A 110 -8.65 -12.15 -9.62
CA LEU A 110 -10.02 -11.73 -9.31
C LEU A 110 -10.42 -10.51 -10.15
N LEU A 111 -9.52 -9.53 -10.27
CA LEU A 111 -9.74 -8.32 -11.03
C LEU A 111 -9.90 -8.62 -12.53
N THR A 112 -8.98 -9.35 -13.16
CA THR A 112 -9.07 -9.67 -14.60
C THR A 112 -10.33 -10.45 -14.96
N GLU A 113 -10.77 -11.37 -14.10
CA GLU A 113 -12.03 -12.11 -14.30
C GLU A 113 -13.24 -11.17 -14.16
N THR A 114 -13.22 -10.27 -13.16
CA THR A 114 -14.27 -9.26 -12.96
C THR A 114 -14.38 -8.32 -14.16
N LEU A 115 -13.24 -7.80 -14.64
CA LEU A 115 -13.18 -6.91 -15.80
C LEU A 115 -13.70 -7.61 -17.05
N THR A 116 -13.29 -8.85 -17.29
CA THR A 116 -13.72 -9.63 -18.46
C THR A 116 -15.22 -9.89 -18.42
N ALA A 117 -15.79 -10.16 -17.24
CA ALA A 117 -17.22 -10.41 -17.08
C ALA A 117 -18.08 -9.15 -17.25
N LEU A 118 -17.56 -7.96 -16.90
CA LEU A 118 -18.38 -6.73 -16.79
C LEU A 118 -18.05 -5.63 -17.81
N LYS A 119 -17.00 -5.77 -18.64
CA LYS A 119 -16.54 -4.70 -19.55
C LYS A 119 -17.56 -4.22 -20.58
N ASP A 120 -18.52 -5.07 -20.91
CA ASP A 120 -19.60 -4.72 -21.86
C ASP A 120 -20.81 -4.09 -21.16
N GLU A 121 -20.84 -4.08 -19.81
CA GLU A 121 -21.95 -3.55 -19.00
C GLU A 121 -21.62 -2.21 -18.34
N LEU A 122 -20.35 -2.00 -17.97
CA LEU A 122 -19.91 -0.85 -17.19
C LEU A 122 -18.59 -0.28 -17.73
N PRO A 123 -18.43 1.06 -17.81
CA PRO A 123 -17.13 1.67 -18.04
C PRO A 123 -16.22 1.35 -16.85
N MET A 124 -15.04 0.81 -17.13
CA MET A 124 -14.07 0.43 -16.10
C MET A 124 -12.68 0.95 -16.45
N ALA A 125 -11.89 1.21 -15.41
CA ALA A 125 -10.48 1.52 -15.55
C ALA A 125 -9.72 1.05 -14.31
N VAL A 126 -8.40 0.87 -14.44
CA VAL A 126 -7.57 0.36 -13.34
C VAL A 126 -6.35 1.22 -13.09
N ILE A 127 -6.05 1.44 -11.81
CA ILE A 127 -4.73 1.84 -11.33
C ILE A 127 -4.11 0.62 -10.68
N GLU A 128 -2.99 0.18 -11.22
CA GLU A 128 -2.21 -0.93 -10.68
C GLU A 128 -1.02 -0.34 -9.90
N GLY A 129 -0.80 -0.81 -8.67
CA GLY A 129 0.34 -0.44 -7.85
C GLY A 129 1.14 -1.65 -7.40
N ASP A 130 2.39 -1.71 -7.83
CA ASP A 130 3.37 -2.70 -7.36
C ASP A 130 4.75 -2.05 -7.16
N GLN A 131 5.65 -2.73 -6.46
CA GLN A 131 7.01 -2.24 -6.24
C GLN A 131 7.79 -2.12 -7.55
N GLU A 132 7.70 -3.14 -8.39
CA GLU A 132 8.49 -3.30 -9.60
C GLU A 132 7.71 -4.02 -10.70
N THR A 133 8.18 -3.90 -11.95
CA THR A 133 7.57 -4.49 -13.16
C THR A 133 6.24 -3.86 -13.59
N SER A 134 5.73 -4.32 -14.73
CA SER A 134 4.43 -3.94 -15.32
C SER A 134 3.54 -5.15 -15.62
N ASN A 135 3.89 -6.32 -15.06
CA ASN A 135 3.29 -7.61 -15.45
C ASN A 135 1.78 -7.64 -15.16
N ASP A 136 1.36 -7.16 -13.99
CA ASP A 136 -0.04 -7.17 -13.61
C ASP A 136 -0.83 -6.12 -14.40
N ALA A 137 -0.26 -4.93 -14.63
CA ALA A 137 -0.86 -3.93 -15.53
C ALA A 137 -1.02 -4.44 -16.98
N GLU A 138 -0.05 -5.20 -17.51
CA GLU A 138 -0.14 -5.83 -18.83
C GLU A 138 -1.27 -6.86 -18.90
N ARG A 139 -1.36 -7.76 -17.91
CA ARG A 139 -2.45 -8.75 -17.80
C ARG A 139 -3.81 -8.08 -17.70
N ILE A 140 -3.91 -6.96 -16.99
CA ILE A 140 -5.14 -6.17 -16.91
C ILE A 140 -5.49 -5.58 -18.28
N ARG A 141 -4.52 -4.99 -18.99
CA ARG A 141 -4.74 -4.42 -20.33
C ARG A 141 -5.16 -5.46 -21.37
N GLU A 142 -4.72 -6.71 -21.25
CA GLU A 142 -5.16 -7.82 -22.11
C GLU A 142 -6.68 -8.07 -22.04
N THR A 143 -7.36 -7.65 -20.97
CA THR A 143 -8.83 -7.71 -20.87
C THR A 143 -9.54 -6.71 -21.80
N GLY A 144 -8.81 -5.69 -22.27
CA GLY A 144 -9.31 -4.56 -23.06
C GLY A 144 -9.66 -3.32 -22.21
N VAL A 145 -9.54 -3.40 -20.89
CA VAL A 145 -9.81 -2.29 -19.97
C VAL A 145 -8.56 -1.40 -19.84
N PRO A 146 -8.71 -0.06 -19.87
CA PRO A 146 -7.59 0.85 -19.68
C PRO A 146 -6.99 0.72 -18.27
N ALA A 147 -5.67 0.58 -18.20
CA ALA A 147 -4.95 0.48 -16.94
C ALA A 147 -3.64 1.25 -16.96
N ILE A 148 -3.31 1.87 -15.83
CA ILE A 148 -2.06 2.60 -15.61
C ILE A 148 -1.28 1.99 -14.44
N GLN A 149 0.02 1.80 -14.64
CA GLN A 149 0.94 1.31 -13.63
C GLN A 149 1.50 2.45 -12.76
N ILE A 150 1.58 2.22 -11.45
CA ILE A 150 2.37 2.98 -10.49
C ILE A 150 3.43 2.03 -9.93
N ASN A 151 4.70 2.25 -10.26
CA ASN A 151 5.81 1.56 -9.62
C ASN A 151 6.17 2.31 -8.35
N THR A 152 5.96 1.70 -7.19
CA THR A 152 6.24 2.35 -5.90
C THR A 152 7.72 2.28 -5.52
N GLY A 153 8.53 1.52 -6.25
CA GLY A 153 9.89 1.17 -5.87
C GLY A 153 9.86 0.50 -4.50
N LYS A 154 10.57 1.06 -3.52
CA LYS A 154 10.59 0.55 -2.14
C LYS A 154 9.31 0.81 -1.34
N GLY A 155 8.35 1.57 -1.88
CA GLY A 155 7.06 1.82 -1.24
C GLY A 155 6.30 0.53 -0.94
N CYS A 156 5.57 0.50 0.18
CA CYS A 156 4.83 -0.67 0.66
C CYS A 156 3.30 -0.53 0.50
N HIS A 157 2.85 0.56 -0.11
CA HIS A 157 1.45 0.96 -0.31
C HIS A 157 1.39 2.05 -1.38
N LEU A 158 0.21 2.24 -1.95
CA LEU A 158 -0.15 3.46 -2.66
C LEU A 158 -0.60 4.56 -1.70
N ASP A 159 -0.35 5.81 -2.05
CA ASP A 159 -0.89 7.00 -1.38
C ASP A 159 -1.87 7.79 -2.27
N ALA A 160 -2.64 8.71 -1.66
CA ALA A 160 -3.64 9.48 -2.39
C ALA A 160 -3.03 10.44 -3.42
N HIS A 161 -1.81 10.92 -3.21
CA HIS A 161 -1.15 11.82 -4.15
C HIS A 161 -0.80 11.08 -5.44
N GLN A 162 -0.23 9.88 -5.32
CA GLN A 162 0.06 8.97 -6.44
C GLN A 162 -1.21 8.64 -7.24
N VAL A 163 -2.30 8.26 -6.55
CA VAL A 163 -3.59 7.98 -7.18
C VAL A 163 -4.15 9.21 -7.91
N GLY A 164 -4.03 10.40 -7.30
CA GLY A 164 -4.47 11.65 -7.91
C GLY A 164 -3.75 11.94 -9.23
N HIS A 165 -2.44 11.70 -9.31
CA HIS A 165 -1.65 11.84 -10.54
C HIS A 165 -1.98 10.77 -11.58
N ALA A 166 -2.11 9.52 -11.16
CA ALA A 166 -2.48 8.43 -12.06
C ALA A 166 -3.84 8.67 -12.73
N ILE A 167 -4.80 9.25 -12.01
CA ILE A 167 -6.11 9.62 -12.57
C ILE A 167 -6.02 10.71 -13.63
N GLN A 168 -5.12 11.68 -13.46
CA GLN A 168 -4.90 12.72 -14.46
C GLN A 168 -4.37 12.14 -15.77
N HIS A 169 -3.46 11.16 -15.68
CA HIS A 169 -2.89 10.49 -16.85
C HIS A 169 -3.88 9.53 -17.51
N LEU A 170 -4.55 8.69 -16.72
CA LEU A 170 -5.54 7.73 -17.20
C LEU A 170 -6.76 8.42 -17.80
N SER A 171 -7.14 9.59 -17.26
CA SER A 171 -8.26 10.43 -17.71
C SER A 171 -9.54 9.62 -18.03
N PRO A 172 -10.05 8.79 -17.09
CA PRO A 172 -11.24 7.99 -17.33
C PRO A 172 -12.48 8.87 -17.55
N GLU A 173 -13.41 8.34 -18.33
CA GLU A 173 -14.72 8.92 -18.59
C GLU A 173 -15.55 9.02 -17.30
N ASP A 174 -16.55 9.90 -17.30
CA ASP A 174 -17.49 10.01 -16.18
C ASP A 174 -18.23 8.68 -15.97
N THR A 175 -18.67 8.41 -14.74
CA THR A 175 -19.34 7.18 -14.30
C THR A 175 -18.52 5.90 -14.36
N THR A 176 -17.21 6.00 -14.67
CA THR A 176 -16.28 4.86 -14.64
C THR A 176 -16.21 4.22 -13.25
N THR A 177 -16.29 2.89 -13.20
CA THR A 177 -15.88 2.12 -12.02
C THR A 177 -14.37 1.96 -12.04
N LEU A 178 -13.70 2.64 -11.11
CA LEU A 178 -12.26 2.64 -10.97
C LEU A 178 -11.84 1.58 -9.94
N PHE A 179 -11.05 0.61 -10.40
CA PHE A 179 -10.36 -0.31 -9.49
C PHE A 179 -8.95 0.20 -9.22
N ILE A 180 -8.54 0.19 -7.96
CA ILE A 180 -7.17 0.44 -7.53
C ILE A 180 -6.66 -0.89 -6.97
N GLU A 181 -5.78 -1.56 -7.71
CA GLU A 181 -5.06 -2.72 -7.19
C GLU A 181 -3.84 -2.24 -6.41
N ASN A 182 -3.89 -2.35 -5.08
CA ASN A 182 -2.82 -1.85 -4.21
C ASN A 182 -1.67 -2.85 -4.09
N VAL A 183 -0.52 -2.37 -3.62
CA VAL A 183 0.65 -3.20 -3.32
C VAL A 183 0.25 -4.33 -2.37
N GLY A 184 0.77 -5.54 -2.60
CA GLY A 184 0.54 -6.71 -1.74
C GLY A 184 1.04 -6.51 -0.31
N ASN A 185 0.23 -5.90 0.55
CA ASN A 185 0.53 -5.67 1.95
C ASN A 185 -0.75 -5.50 2.78
N LEU A 186 -0.81 -6.11 3.97
CA LEU A 186 -1.92 -5.98 4.93
C LEU A 186 -1.61 -5.03 6.10
N VAL A 187 -0.47 -4.34 6.08
CA VAL A 187 -0.05 -3.43 7.16
C VAL A 187 -0.13 -1.98 6.69
N CYS A 188 0.77 -1.55 5.81
CA CYS A 188 0.86 -0.15 5.38
C CYS A 188 -0.46 0.39 4.80
N PRO A 189 -1.16 -0.32 3.87
CA PRO A 189 -2.32 0.26 3.19
C PRO A 189 -3.55 0.48 4.10
N ALA A 190 -3.55 -0.05 5.32
CA ALA A 190 -4.64 0.14 6.27
C ALA A 190 -4.77 1.61 6.71
N ALA A 191 -3.63 2.31 6.87
CA ALA A 191 -3.59 3.68 7.37
C ALA A 191 -3.79 4.75 6.28
N PHE A 192 -3.69 4.38 4.99
CA PHE A 192 -3.71 5.32 3.88
C PHE A 192 -5.07 5.29 3.15
N ASP A 193 -5.81 6.38 3.31
CA ASP A 193 -6.99 6.71 2.50
C ASP A 193 -6.53 7.18 1.11
N LEU A 194 -7.08 6.64 0.03
CA LEU A 194 -6.79 7.05 -1.35
C LEU A 194 -7.87 7.98 -1.92
N GLY A 195 -8.96 8.18 -1.18
CA GLY A 195 -10.19 8.81 -1.66
C GLY A 195 -11.20 7.81 -2.22
N GLU A 196 -10.96 6.50 -2.05
CA GLU A 196 -11.87 5.45 -2.48
C GLU A 196 -13.24 5.53 -1.80
N ALA A 197 -14.23 4.92 -2.44
CA ALA A 197 -15.55 4.70 -1.84
C ALA A 197 -15.51 3.50 -0.89
N HIS A 198 -14.85 2.42 -1.30
CA HIS A 198 -14.72 1.21 -0.50
C HIS A 198 -13.33 0.59 -0.58
N LYS A 199 -12.84 0.13 0.57
CA LYS A 199 -11.63 -0.68 0.69
C LYS A 199 -12.03 -2.15 0.81
N LEU A 200 -11.60 -2.97 -0.15
CA LEU A 200 -11.96 -4.39 -0.24
C LEU A 200 -10.73 -5.25 0.10
N ALA A 201 -10.78 -5.92 1.24
CA ALA A 201 -9.73 -6.84 1.64
C ALA A 201 -9.92 -8.20 0.97
N ILE A 202 -8.85 -8.74 0.38
CA ILE A 202 -8.81 -10.09 -0.20
C ILE A 202 -7.83 -10.92 0.63
N SER A 203 -8.30 -12.03 1.17
CA SER A 203 -7.47 -13.00 1.89
C SER A 203 -7.67 -14.38 1.28
N SER A 204 -6.62 -15.16 1.13
CA SER A 204 -6.73 -16.54 0.65
C SER A 204 -6.64 -17.55 1.78
N VAL A 205 -7.38 -18.66 1.66
CA VAL A 205 -7.36 -19.74 2.68
C VAL A 205 -5.96 -20.32 2.91
N THR A 206 -5.06 -20.21 1.93
CA THR A 206 -3.64 -20.62 2.06
C THR A 206 -2.83 -19.78 3.05
N GLU A 207 -3.37 -18.65 3.49
CA GLU A 207 -2.72 -17.76 4.45
C GLU A 207 -3.07 -18.05 5.92
N GLY A 208 -4.04 -18.95 6.15
CA GLY A 208 -4.57 -19.30 7.46
C GLY A 208 -5.64 -18.34 7.98
N GLU A 209 -6.54 -18.85 8.82
CA GLU A 209 -7.74 -18.17 9.32
C GLU A 209 -7.44 -17.04 10.32
N ALA A 210 -6.24 -17.03 10.93
CA ALA A 210 -5.88 -16.05 11.96
C ALA A 210 -5.56 -14.64 11.42
N LYS A 211 -5.73 -14.38 10.11
CA LYS A 211 -5.39 -13.10 9.47
C LYS A 211 -6.14 -11.90 10.09
N PRO A 212 -7.45 -11.93 10.31
CA PRO A 212 -8.17 -10.79 10.90
C PRO A 212 -7.62 -10.36 12.26
N ILE A 213 -7.30 -11.33 13.13
CA ILE A 213 -6.73 -11.05 14.45
C ILE A 213 -5.28 -10.56 14.37
N LYS A 214 -4.51 -11.04 13.38
CA LYS A 214 -3.11 -10.65 13.20
C LYS A 214 -2.93 -9.29 12.54
N TYR A 215 -3.90 -8.83 11.74
CA TYR A 215 -3.86 -7.56 11.00
C TYR A 215 -5.11 -6.72 11.27
N PRO A 216 -5.45 -6.45 12.54
CA PRO A 216 -6.76 -5.91 12.92
C PRO A 216 -7.08 -4.57 12.23
N ASP A 217 -6.09 -3.70 12.04
CA ASP A 217 -6.29 -2.40 11.41
C ASP A 217 -6.78 -2.51 9.96
N MET A 218 -6.23 -3.46 9.20
CA MET A 218 -6.64 -3.68 7.80
C MET A 218 -8.07 -4.20 7.71
N PHE A 219 -8.41 -5.19 8.54
CA PHE A 219 -9.75 -5.78 8.53
C PHE A 219 -10.80 -4.85 9.16
N HIS A 220 -10.38 -3.93 10.03
CA HIS A 220 -11.24 -2.85 10.52
C HIS A 220 -11.49 -1.77 9.44
N ALA A 221 -10.48 -1.46 8.64
CA ALA A 221 -10.57 -0.46 7.57
C ALA A 221 -11.30 -0.96 6.31
N ALA A 222 -11.46 -2.27 6.14
CA ALA A 222 -12.13 -2.85 4.98
C ALA A 222 -13.65 -2.89 5.15
N ASP A 223 -14.38 -2.52 4.10
CA ASP A 223 -15.85 -2.62 4.05
C ASP A 223 -16.32 -4.02 3.64
N LEU A 224 -15.47 -4.77 2.96
CA LEU A 224 -15.74 -6.11 2.46
C LEU A 224 -14.48 -6.97 2.58
N LEU A 225 -14.67 -8.20 3.07
CA LEU A 225 -13.68 -9.26 3.03
C LEU A 225 -14.09 -10.30 1.98
N LEU A 226 -13.19 -10.55 1.02
CA LEU A 226 -13.28 -11.63 0.06
C LEU A 226 -12.32 -12.75 0.46
N LEU A 227 -12.87 -13.90 0.83
CA LEU A 227 -12.08 -15.11 1.07
C LEU A 227 -11.90 -15.88 -0.25
N ASN A 228 -10.65 -15.95 -0.71
CA ASN A 228 -10.27 -16.50 -2.01
C ASN A 228 -9.62 -17.89 -1.88
N LYS A 229 -9.53 -18.59 -3.02
CA LYS A 229 -8.96 -19.94 -3.16
C LYS A 229 -9.67 -21.00 -2.33
N ILE A 230 -10.97 -20.84 -2.08
CA ILE A 230 -11.78 -21.75 -1.26
C ILE A 230 -11.85 -23.17 -1.83
N ASP A 231 -11.53 -23.35 -3.11
CA ASP A 231 -11.33 -24.65 -3.76
C ASP A 231 -10.22 -25.47 -3.09
N LEU A 232 -9.30 -24.82 -2.36
CA LEU A 232 -8.21 -25.47 -1.63
C LEU A 232 -8.60 -25.94 -0.22
N LEU A 233 -9.79 -25.59 0.30
CA LEU A 233 -10.24 -26.01 1.64
C LEU A 233 -10.12 -27.52 1.91
N PRO A 234 -10.42 -28.44 0.95
CA PRO A 234 -10.25 -29.88 1.18
C PRO A 234 -8.81 -30.33 1.45
N TYR A 235 -7.82 -29.47 1.19
CA TYR A 235 -6.39 -29.76 1.32
C TYR A 235 -5.72 -28.97 2.46
N LEU A 236 -6.47 -28.16 3.20
CA LEU A 236 -5.97 -27.27 4.24
C LEU A 236 -6.67 -27.54 5.57
N ASP A 237 -5.93 -27.38 6.67
CA ASP A 237 -6.52 -27.29 8.00
C ASP A 237 -6.94 -25.84 8.24
N PHE A 238 -8.12 -25.49 7.72
CA PHE A 238 -8.68 -24.14 7.79
C PHE A 238 -10.11 -24.20 8.32
N ASP A 239 -10.38 -23.46 9.39
CA ASP A 239 -11.71 -23.36 9.98
C ASP A 239 -12.40 -22.06 9.56
N MET A 240 -13.42 -22.20 8.71
CA MET A 240 -14.21 -21.07 8.18
C MET A 240 -14.92 -20.29 9.28
N ASP A 241 -15.34 -20.94 10.37
CA ASP A 241 -16.08 -20.28 11.44
C ASP A 241 -15.18 -19.45 12.36
N LYS A 242 -13.85 -19.62 12.25
CA LYS A 242 -12.86 -18.83 12.99
C LYS A 242 -12.37 -17.59 12.24
N CYS A 243 -12.73 -17.45 10.96
CA CYS A 243 -12.32 -16.36 10.07
C CYS A 243 -13.28 -15.17 10.19
#